data_AF-A0A939L5B9-F1
#
_entry.id   AF-A0A939L5B9-F1
#
_cell.length_a   1.000
_cell.length_b   1.000
_cell.length_c   1.000
_cell.angle_alpha   90.00
_cell.angle_beta   90.00
_cell.angle_gamma   90.00
#
_symmetry.space_group_name_H-M   'P 1'
#
loop_
_entity.id
_entity.type
_entity.pdbx_description
1 polymer ?
#
loop_
_entity_poly.entity_id
_entity_poly.type
_entity_poly.pdbx_seq_one_letter_code
_entity_poly.pdbx_strand_id
1 'polypeptide(L)' 'TWTVRENDTLGDLAVDLDVPGGWPALYELNREAIGEDPDLIQPGLVLRLPS' A
#
# COMPACT_ATOMS: atom_id res chain seq x y z
N THR A 1 7.41 7.58 -0.28
CA THR A 1 5.94 7.47 -0.43
C THR A 1 5.64 7.04 -1.85
N TRP A 2 4.48 6.43 -2.07
CA TRP A 2 4.02 5.97 -3.39
C TRP A 2 2.60 6.48 -3.64
N THR A 3 2.30 6.91 -4.86
CA THR A 3 0.92 7.25 -5.25
C THR A 3 0.34 6.09 -6.04
N VAL A 4 -0.72 5.49 -5.52
CA VAL A 4 -1.43 4.36 -6.14
C VAL A 4 -1.89 4.73 -7.54
N ARG A 5 -1.68 3.82 -8.49
CA ARG A 5 -2.12 3.92 -9.88
C ARG A 5 -3.23 2.91 -10.17
N GLU A 6 -3.84 3.05 -11.34
CA GLU A 6 -4.83 2.09 -11.81
C GLU A 6 -4.21 0.70 -11.94
N ASN A 7 -4.88 -0.31 -11.36
CA ASN A 7 -4.44 -1.71 -11.25
C ASN A 7 -3.31 -2.00 -10.24
N ASP A 8 -2.87 -1.02 -9.45
CA ASP A 8 -1.98 -1.32 -8.33
C ASP A 8 -2.74 -2.16 -7.28
N THR A 9 -2.05 -3.14 -6.70
CA THR A 9 -2.50 -3.85 -5.50
C THR A 9 -1.45 -3.72 -4.41
N LEU A 10 -1.83 -3.81 -3.13
CA LEU A 10 -0.85 -3.80 -2.04
C LEU A 10 0.14 -4.96 -2.15
N GLY A 11 -0.31 -6.11 -2.65
CA GLY A 11 0.50 -7.30 -2.90
C GLY A 11 1.63 -7.03 -3.89
N ASP A 12 1.26 -6.58 -5.09
CA ASP A 12 2.23 -6.30 -6.16
C ASP A 12 3.17 -5.17 -5.76
N LEU A 13 2.65 -4.10 -5.16
CA LEU A 13 3.46 -2.98 -4.68
C LEU A 13 4.45 -3.41 -3.60
N ALA A 14 4.06 -4.30 -2.68
CA ALA A 14 4.97 -4.77 -1.66
C ALA A 14 6.11 -5.63 -2.21
N VAL A 15 5.87 -6.38 -3.28
CA VAL A 15 6.90 -7.14 -3.99
C VAL A 15 7.80 -6.21 -4.79
N ASP A 16 7.21 -5.32 -5.60
CA ASP A 16 7.94 -4.42 -6.50
C ASP A 16 8.79 -3.39 -5.75
N LEU A 17 8.34 -2.97 -4.56
CA LEU A 17 9.02 -2.00 -3.72
C LEU A 17 9.86 -2.65 -2.60
N ASP A 18 9.98 -3.99 -2.61
CA ASP A 18 10.73 -4.78 -1.62
C ASP A 18 10.38 -4.39 -0.17
N VAL A 19 9.08 -4.30 0.13
CA VAL A 19 8.58 -3.82 1.42
C VAL A 19 8.90 -4.87 2.51
N PRO A 20 9.66 -4.51 3.56
CA PRO A 20 9.90 -5.40 4.68
C PRO A 20 8.58 -5.78 5.38
N GLY A 21 8.32 -7.08 5.52
CA GLY A 21 7.05 -7.58 6.05
C GLY A 21 5.91 -7.64 5.03
N GLY A 22 6.18 -7.29 3.77
CA GLY A 22 5.26 -7.41 2.65
C GLY A 22 4.06 -6.46 2.74
N TRP A 23 3.01 -6.81 1.98
CA TRP A 23 1.79 -6.01 1.89
C TRP A 23 1.06 -5.81 3.23
N PRO A 24 1.08 -6.76 4.21
CA PRO A 24 0.45 -6.51 5.51
C PRO A 24 1.13 -5.38 6.27
N ALA A 25 2.46 -5.30 6.22
CA ALA A 25 3.20 -4.20 6.83
C ALA A 25 2.91 -2.86 6.13
N LEU A 26 2.80 -2.88 4.79
CA LEU A 26 2.40 -1.71 4.02
C LEU A 26 0.98 -1.25 4.37
N TYR A 27 0.04 -2.18 4.54
CA TYR A 27 -1.33 -1.89 4.96
C TYR A 27 -1.36 -1.27 6.36
N GLU A 28 -0.72 -1.90 7.35
CA GLU A 28 -0.73 -1.40 8.74
C GLU A 28 -0.14 0.01 8.84
N LEU A 29 0.93 0.29 8.09
CA LEU A 29 1.53 1.63 8.03
C LEU A 29 0.57 2.69 7.44
N ASN A 30 -0.40 2.27 6.63
CA ASN A 30 -1.32 3.14 5.89
C ASN A 30 -2.80 2.94 6.27
N ARG A 31 -3.08 2.20 7.34
CA ARG A 31 -4.44 1.79 7.73
C ARG A 31 -5.39 2.95 7.93
N GLU A 32 -4.88 4.06 8.46
CA GLU A 32 -5.64 5.30 8.64
C GLU A 32 -6.11 5.90 7.30
N ALA A 33 -5.32 5.74 6.23
CA ALA A 33 -5.62 6.26 4.90
C ALA A 33 -6.42 5.25 4.05
N ILE A 34 -6.18 3.95 4.21
CA ILE A 34 -6.84 2.88 3.44
C ILE A 34 -8.21 2.53 4.04
N GLY A 35 -8.34 2.56 5.36
CA GLY A 35 -9.53 2.11 6.08
C GLY A 35 -9.47 0.62 6.46
N GLU A 36 -10.62 0.06 6.79
CA GLU A 36 -10.74 -1.30 7.33
C GLU A 36 -10.47 -2.40 6.30
N ASP A 37 -10.67 -2.10 5.01
CA ASP A 37 -10.51 -3.04 3.91
C ASP A 37 -9.21 -2.75 3.14
N PRO A 38 -8.19 -3.63 3.20
CA PRO A 38 -6.92 -3.45 2.50
C PRO A 38 -7.02 -3.50 0.97
N ASP A 39 -8.11 -4.06 0.42
CA ASP A 39 -8.30 -4.18 -1.03
C ASP A 39 -8.89 -2.90 -1.65
N LEU A 40 -9.31 -1.92 -0.83
CA LEU A 40 -9.91 -0.66 -1.28
C LEU A 40 -8.90 0.46 -1.56
N ILE A 41 -7.69 0.13 -2.02
CA ILE A 41 -6.77 1.16 -2.50
C ILE A 41 -7.26 1.74 -3.84
N GLN A 42 -7.24 3.06 -3.97
CA GLN A 42 -7.74 3.78 -5.14
C GLN A 42 -6.63 4.62 -5.78
N PRO A 43 -6.65 4.82 -7.11
CA PRO A 43 -5.71 5.71 -7.77
C PRO A 43 -5.69 7.10 -7.14
N GLY A 44 -4.48 7.63 -6.89
CA GLY A 44 -4.28 8.90 -6.19
C GLY A 44 -4.12 8.79 -4.67
N LEU A 45 -4.41 7.64 -4.06
CA LEU A 45 -4.07 7.38 -2.66
C LEU A 45 -2.55 7.43 -2.48
N VAL A 46 -2.08 8.13 -1.44
CA VAL A 46 -0.65 8.23 -1.13
C VAL A 46 -0.30 7.28 0.00
N LEU A 47 0.52 6.27 -0.30
CA LEU A 47 1.06 5.31 0.65
C LEU A 47 2.41 5.80 1.21
N ARG A 48 2.54 5.72 2.52
CA ARG A 48 3.83 5.75 3.22
C ARG A 48 4.52 4.42 2.99
N LEU A 49 5.82 4.47 2.70
CA LEU A 49 6.67 3.29 2.57
C LEU A 49 7.50 3.19 3.85
N PRO A 50 7.76 1.98 4.37
CA PRO A 50 8.71 1.81 5.47
C PRO A 50 10.09 2.29 5.02
N SER A 51 10.78 2.97 5.94
CA SER A 51 12.15 3.46 5.80
C SER A 51 13.18 2.37 6.03
#